data_AF-A0A2P2IGI8-F1
#
_entry.id   AF-A0A2P2IGI8-F1
#
_cell.length_a   1.000
_cell.length_b   1.000
_cell.length_c   1.000
_cell.angle_alpha   90.00
_cell.angle_beta   90.00
_cell.angle_gamma   90.00
#
_symmetry.space_group_name_H-M   'P 1'
#
loop_
_entity.id
_entity.type
_entity.pdbx_description
1 polymer ?
#
loop_
_entity_poly.entity_id
_entity_poly.type
_entity_poly.pdbx_seq_one_letter_code
_entity_poly.pdbx_strand_id
1 'polypeptide(L)'
;WVASQIERRESDVSANAAAAGLEHYIDQHQYAQDMIRLQELEMQVAKLLRDNQYLRTAAGEGAAPNSAVHECIKQFSTLQDELDRRREECIHLRTVLATRATDLRSLTYSSYGKDVDIINEDGELASAYQTQKQINRQLTEELVSSKTRSDQSDSELRLEVERLRRDNERQQKLITSALVLPSQDSDGEPKLLPGASEMLLQSEIMRLISENLNLQTQVDTLTEQLKRYKKSLKNYSRKLKDATGVEGGELLDPSTEGSADTSSTTTLPAIRKKERDYMGMMEYDKREEGNIIKALIYDLKPRVAVTLLPGLPAYILFMCIRHTDHINNDDKVRSLLNQTMTGIKRVIKKRHEDLDST
;
A
#
# COMPACT_ATOMS: atom_id res chain seq x y z
N TRP A 1 65.02 51.61 36.71
CA TRP A 1 63.69 51.73 37.34
C TRP A 1 62.60 51.13 36.44
N VAL A 2 62.44 51.60 35.19
CA VAL A 2 61.44 51.07 34.24
C VAL A 2 61.61 49.57 33.93
N ALA A 3 62.84 49.09 33.68
CA ALA A 3 63.09 47.67 33.39
C ALA A 3 62.67 46.74 34.56
N SER A 4 62.98 47.12 35.80
CA SER A 4 62.60 46.36 36.99
C SER A 4 61.09 46.38 37.29
N GLN A 5 60.35 47.32 36.68
CA GLN A 5 58.90 47.43 36.81
C GLN A 5 58.17 46.59 35.75
N ILE A 6 58.77 46.45 34.56
CA ILE A 6 58.31 45.54 33.50
C ILE A 6 58.51 44.08 33.93
N GLU A 7 59.69 43.75 34.46
CA GLU A 7 60.02 42.41 34.92
C GLU A 7 59.12 41.94 36.08
N ARG A 8 58.74 42.86 36.99
CA ARG A 8 57.71 42.57 38.01
C ARG A 8 56.33 42.31 37.40
N ARG A 9 55.91 43.12 36.42
CA ARG A 9 54.62 42.92 35.74
C ARG A 9 54.56 41.62 34.95
N GLU A 10 55.65 41.22 34.29
CA GLU A 10 55.73 39.94 33.58
C GLU A 10 55.73 38.75 34.56
N SER A 11 56.41 38.88 35.70
CA SER A 11 56.36 37.90 36.80
C SER A 11 54.95 37.77 37.38
N ASP A 12 54.24 38.89 37.59
CA ASP A 12 52.88 38.90 38.15
C ASP A 12 51.87 38.30 37.15
N VAL A 13 51.99 38.60 35.85
CA VAL A 13 51.13 38.01 34.81
C VAL A 13 51.39 36.51 34.65
N SER A 14 52.65 36.08 34.70
CA SER A 14 53.03 34.66 34.66
C SER A 14 52.50 33.90 35.88
N ALA A 15 52.61 34.50 37.08
CA ALA A 15 52.06 33.94 38.31
C ALA A 15 50.54 33.84 38.27
N ASN A 16 49.85 34.84 37.72
CA ASN A 16 48.39 34.84 37.61
C ASN A 16 47.88 33.84 36.55
N ALA A 17 48.61 33.67 35.45
CA ALA A 17 48.31 32.64 34.45
C ALA A 17 48.54 31.22 35.00
N ALA A 18 49.58 31.03 35.81
CA ALA A 18 49.83 29.77 36.51
C ALA A 18 48.75 29.48 37.57
N ALA A 19 48.30 30.50 38.31
CA ALA A 19 47.21 30.37 39.28
C ALA A 19 45.88 30.01 38.61
N ALA A 20 45.51 30.68 37.51
CA ALA A 20 44.30 30.37 36.75
C ALA A 20 44.36 28.97 36.11
N GLY A 21 45.53 28.53 35.64
CA GLY A 21 45.74 27.17 35.15
C GLY A 21 45.60 26.11 36.24
N LEU A 22 46.06 26.41 37.46
CA LEU A 22 45.91 25.54 38.63
C LEU A 22 44.45 25.46 39.09
N GLU A 23 43.73 26.59 39.08
CA GLU A 23 42.31 26.66 39.44
C GLU A 23 41.44 25.86 38.47
N HIS A 24 41.65 26.02 37.15
CA HIS A 24 40.99 25.18 36.14
C HIS A 24 41.34 23.69 36.29
N TYR A 25 42.58 23.36 36.69
CA TYR A 25 42.99 21.98 36.94
C TYR A 25 42.33 21.39 38.19
N ILE A 26 42.18 22.19 39.24
CA ILE A 26 41.47 21.82 40.47
C ILE A 26 39.98 21.60 40.17
N ASP A 27 39.35 22.50 39.43
CA ASP A 27 37.95 22.37 39.01
C ASP A 27 37.73 21.12 38.14
N GLN A 28 38.65 20.83 37.23
CA GLN A 28 38.60 19.64 36.40
C GLN A 28 38.81 18.34 37.21
N HIS A 29 39.66 18.37 38.23
CA HIS A 29 39.83 17.24 39.17
C HIS A 29 38.61 17.05 40.06
N GLN A 30 38.02 18.14 40.57
CA GLN A 30 36.78 18.09 41.35
C GLN A 30 35.63 17.54 40.50
N TYR A 31 35.48 18.00 39.27
CA TYR A 31 34.50 17.47 38.32
C TYR A 31 34.71 15.97 38.06
N ALA A 32 35.95 15.52 37.88
CA ALA A 32 36.25 14.11 37.70
C ALA A 32 35.91 13.28 38.96
N GLN A 33 36.19 13.79 40.16
CA GLN A 33 35.82 13.14 41.42
C GLN A 33 34.30 13.06 41.59
N ASP A 34 33.58 14.13 41.26
CA ASP A 34 32.12 14.16 41.33
C ASP A 34 31.47 13.21 40.32
N MET A 35 32.04 13.08 39.11
CA MET A 35 31.57 12.10 38.13
C MET A 35 31.78 10.65 38.58
N ILE A 36 32.93 10.34 39.19
CA ILE A 36 33.19 9.00 39.75
C ILE A 36 32.20 8.72 40.88
N ARG A 37 32.00 9.68 41.78
CA ARG A 37 31.05 9.55 42.88
C ARG A 37 29.60 9.39 42.38
N LEU A 38 29.22 10.11 41.33
CA LEU A 38 27.92 9.98 40.69
C LEU A 38 27.75 8.57 40.12
N GLN A 39 28.75 8.05 39.40
CA GLN A 39 28.71 6.70 38.84
C GLN A 39 28.63 5.62 39.93
N GLU A 40 29.35 5.77 41.04
CA GLU A 40 29.25 4.86 42.19
C GLU A 40 27.86 4.88 42.83
N LEU A 41 27.27 6.07 42.98
CA LEU A 41 25.90 6.22 43.48
C LEU A 41 24.88 5.60 42.52
N GLU A 42 25.02 5.82 41.22
CA GLU A 42 24.18 5.20 40.18
C GLU A 42 24.27 3.67 40.23
N MET A 43 25.47 3.13 40.38
CA MET A 43 25.68 1.69 40.50
C MET A 43 25.06 1.12 41.79
N GLN A 44 25.18 1.83 42.91
CA GLN A 44 24.54 1.44 44.18
C GLN A 44 23.01 1.47 44.06
N VAL A 45 22.44 2.52 43.47
CA VAL A 45 21.00 2.61 43.21
C VAL A 45 20.53 1.50 42.28
N ALA A 46 21.26 1.22 41.19
CA ALA A 46 20.93 0.12 40.28
C ALA A 46 21.02 -1.26 40.94
N LYS A 47 21.92 -1.44 41.91
CA LYS A 47 21.99 -2.66 42.71
C LYS A 47 20.81 -2.77 43.67
N LEU A 48 20.49 -1.71 44.42
CA LEU A 48 19.36 -1.66 45.34
C LEU A 48 18.02 -1.91 44.63
N LEU A 49 17.85 -1.37 43.41
CA LEU A 49 16.68 -1.62 42.58
C LEU A 49 16.55 -3.09 42.21
N ARG A 50 17.65 -3.73 41.77
CA ARG A 50 17.67 -5.18 41.46
C ARG A 50 17.38 -6.03 42.69
N ASP A 51 17.97 -5.71 43.84
CA ASP A 51 17.74 -6.43 45.09
C ASP A 51 16.27 -6.29 45.53
N ASN A 52 15.67 -5.10 45.37
CA ASN A 52 14.25 -4.88 45.68
C ASN A 52 13.33 -5.65 44.71
N GLN A 53 13.67 -5.69 43.43
CA GLN A 53 12.94 -6.47 42.43
C GLN A 53 13.00 -7.97 42.74
N TYR A 54 14.18 -8.48 43.09
CA TYR A 54 14.38 -9.86 43.51
C TYR A 54 13.57 -10.23 44.75
N LEU A 55 13.55 -9.36 45.77
CA LEU A 55 12.72 -9.57 46.96
C LEU A 55 11.22 -9.59 46.64
N ARG A 56 10.77 -8.75 45.70
CA ARG A 56 9.36 -8.72 45.26
C ARG A 56 8.97 -9.96 44.47
N THR A 57 9.83 -10.45 43.58
CA THR A 57 9.58 -11.69 42.84
C THR A 57 9.57 -12.89 43.78
N ALA A 58 10.52 -12.98 44.72
CA ALA A 58 10.56 -14.02 45.74
C ALA A 58 9.31 -14.00 46.66
N ALA A 59 8.83 -12.80 47.04
CA ALA A 59 7.59 -12.64 47.80
C ALA A 59 6.34 -13.05 46.98
N GLY A 60 6.37 -12.85 45.66
CA GLY A 60 5.30 -13.23 44.75
C GLY A 60 5.23 -14.73 44.46
N GLU A 61 6.38 -15.41 44.44
CA GLU A 61 6.51 -16.86 44.30
C GLU A 61 6.15 -17.62 45.59
N GLY A 62 6.40 -17.02 46.75
CA GLY A 62 5.98 -17.57 48.05
C GLY A 62 4.48 -17.43 48.36
N ALA A 63 3.75 -16.64 47.58
CA ALA A 63 2.31 -16.44 47.72
C ALA A 63 1.51 -17.45 46.87
N ALA A 64 0.34 -17.87 47.35
CA ALA A 64 -0.54 -18.76 46.59
C ALA A 64 -0.91 -18.12 45.22
N PRO A 65 -0.98 -18.91 44.12
CA PRO A 65 -1.42 -18.39 42.83
C PRO A 65 -2.82 -17.79 42.97
N ASN A 66 -3.02 -16.57 42.45
CA ASN A 66 -4.21 -15.72 42.60
C ASN A 66 -4.48 -15.12 44.00
N SER A 67 -3.48 -15.08 44.88
CA SER A 67 -3.54 -14.27 46.10
C SER A 67 -3.53 -12.76 45.76
N ALA A 68 -4.20 -11.95 46.59
CA ALA A 68 -4.16 -10.49 46.50
C ALA A 68 -2.71 -9.94 46.51
N VAL A 69 -1.80 -10.62 47.19
CA VAL A 69 -0.37 -10.28 47.23
C VAL A 69 0.29 -10.49 45.85
N HIS A 70 -0.01 -11.60 45.19
CA HIS A 70 0.53 -11.93 43.87
C HIS A 70 0.02 -10.95 42.80
N GLU A 71 -1.27 -10.63 42.82
CA GLU A 71 -1.86 -9.63 41.91
C GLU A 71 -1.30 -8.23 42.16
N CYS A 72 -1.10 -7.85 43.42
CA CYS A 72 -0.50 -6.57 43.78
C CYS A 72 0.95 -6.45 43.27
N ILE A 73 1.76 -7.51 43.41
CA ILE A 73 3.13 -7.55 42.89
C ILE A 73 3.15 -7.44 41.36
N LYS A 74 2.22 -8.11 40.67
CA LYS A 74 2.07 -8.01 39.22
C LYS A 74 1.68 -6.60 38.79
N GLN A 75 0.71 -5.97 39.45
CA GLN A 75 0.33 -4.59 39.19
C GLN A 75 1.50 -3.62 39.42
N PHE A 76 2.27 -3.80 40.50
CA PHE A 76 3.48 -3.01 40.73
C PHE A 76 4.50 -3.18 39.61
N SER A 77 4.74 -4.39 39.10
CA SER A 77 5.62 -4.61 37.95
C SER A 77 5.14 -3.84 36.71
N THR A 78 3.85 -3.91 36.40
CA THR A 78 3.29 -3.20 35.23
C THR A 78 3.38 -1.67 35.37
N LEU A 79 3.18 -1.13 36.57
CA LEU A 79 3.32 0.30 36.83
C LEU A 79 4.77 0.76 36.77
N GLN A 80 5.71 -0.10 37.20
CA GLN A 80 7.13 0.18 37.11
C GLN A 80 7.60 0.24 35.64
N ASP A 81 7.18 -0.73 34.82
CA ASP A 81 7.50 -0.75 33.39
C ASP A 81 6.95 0.48 32.66
N GLU A 82 5.72 0.91 32.97
CA GLU A 82 5.14 2.13 32.39
C GLU A 82 5.90 3.37 32.85
N LEU A 83 6.32 3.44 34.12
CA LEU A 83 7.11 4.56 34.64
C LEU A 83 8.48 4.65 33.95
N ASP A 84 9.14 3.52 33.72
CA ASP A 84 10.43 3.49 33.01
C ASP A 84 10.27 3.88 31.53
N ARG A 85 9.19 3.44 30.85
CA ARG A 85 8.86 3.96 29.51
C ARG A 85 8.66 5.48 29.49
N ARG A 86 7.93 6.05 30.45
CA ARG A 86 7.74 7.51 30.53
C ARG A 86 9.04 8.25 30.82
N ARG A 87 9.94 7.68 31.60
CA ARG A 87 11.28 8.24 31.82
C ARG A 87 12.10 8.23 30.53
N GLU A 88 12.11 7.11 29.80
CA GLU A 88 12.78 7.00 28.50
C GLU A 88 12.22 7.99 27.48
N GLU A 89 10.89 8.13 27.39
CA GLU A 89 10.24 9.14 26.55
C GLU A 89 10.65 10.56 26.96
N CYS A 90 10.68 10.87 28.26
CA CYS A 90 11.08 12.19 28.74
C CYS A 90 12.56 12.49 28.41
N ILE A 91 13.45 11.51 28.57
CA ILE A 91 14.87 11.62 28.20
C ILE A 91 15.00 11.80 26.68
N HIS A 92 14.24 11.05 25.89
CA HIS A 92 14.22 11.16 24.45
C HIS A 92 13.76 12.55 24.01
N LEU A 93 12.65 13.05 24.58
CA LEU A 93 12.13 14.38 24.30
C LEU A 93 13.11 15.48 24.72
N ARG A 94 13.75 15.36 25.89
CA ARG A 94 14.80 16.30 26.34
C ARG A 94 15.99 16.29 25.39
N THR A 95 16.41 15.11 24.93
CA THR A 95 17.49 14.96 23.95
C THR A 95 17.10 15.65 22.64
N VAL A 96 15.91 15.37 22.08
CA VAL A 96 15.42 16.00 20.85
C VAL A 96 15.33 17.53 20.98
N LEU A 97 14.84 18.03 22.11
CA LEU A 97 14.79 19.48 22.38
C LEU A 97 16.19 20.08 22.49
N ALA A 98 17.12 19.40 23.16
CA ALA A 98 18.51 19.83 23.27
C ALA A 98 19.19 19.85 21.88
N THR A 99 19.02 18.81 21.07
CA THR A 99 19.54 18.75 19.69
C THR A 99 18.96 19.87 18.83
N ARG A 100 17.65 20.09 18.89
CA ARG A 100 17.00 21.18 18.14
C ARG A 100 17.47 22.56 18.61
N ALA A 101 17.66 22.75 19.91
CA ALA A 101 18.20 23.98 20.46
C ALA A 101 19.66 24.21 20.02
N THR A 102 20.49 23.15 19.97
CA THR A 102 21.86 23.25 19.46
C THR A 102 21.91 23.51 17.96
N ASP A 103 21.02 22.91 17.17
CA ASP A 103 20.91 23.14 15.73
C ASP A 103 20.50 24.58 15.42
N LEU A 104 19.51 25.10 16.16
CA LEU A 104 19.11 26.50 16.09
C LEU A 104 20.27 27.43 16.49
N ARG A 105 20.99 27.12 17.57
CA ARG A 105 22.15 27.91 18.01
C ARG A 105 23.31 27.87 17.02
N SER A 106 23.53 26.74 16.36
CA SER A 106 24.54 26.59 15.32
C SER A 106 24.15 27.37 14.06
N LEU A 107 22.87 27.34 13.68
CA LEU A 107 22.36 28.08 12.54
C LEU A 107 22.44 29.59 12.77
N THR A 108 22.07 30.07 13.97
CA THR A 108 22.18 31.49 14.32
C THR A 108 23.64 31.94 14.42
N TYR A 109 24.53 31.13 15.00
CA TYR A 109 25.97 31.44 15.08
C TYR A 109 26.64 31.49 13.69
N SER A 110 26.18 30.68 12.74
CA SER A 110 26.68 30.70 11.35
C SER A 110 26.20 31.91 10.55
N SER A 111 25.05 32.49 10.94
CA SER A 111 24.41 33.57 10.19
C SER A 111 24.68 34.96 10.78
N TYR A 112 24.94 35.06 12.09
CA TYR A 112 25.24 36.30 12.80
C TYR A 112 26.34 36.02 13.83
N GLY A 113 27.57 36.44 13.54
CA GLY A 113 28.72 36.15 14.39
C GLY A 113 28.60 36.74 15.81
N LYS A 114 29.14 35.99 16.79
CA LYS A 114 29.60 36.29 18.17
C LYS A 114 29.04 37.49 18.96
N ASP A 115 27.84 38.00 18.72
CA ASP A 115 27.16 38.94 19.64
C ASP A 115 25.71 38.46 19.86
N VAL A 116 25.58 37.48 20.76
CA VAL A 116 24.31 36.79 21.08
C VAL A 116 23.46 37.57 22.08
N ASP A 117 23.99 38.62 22.72
CA ASP A 117 23.25 39.42 23.72
C ASP A 117 22.46 40.61 23.15
N ILE A 118 22.59 40.92 21.85
CA ILE A 118 21.83 42.00 21.19
C ILE A 118 20.59 41.44 20.46
N ILE A 119 20.44 40.11 20.35
CA ILE A 119 19.51 39.43 19.42
C ILE A 119 18.47 38.56 20.14
N ASN A 120 17.94 38.98 21.28
CA ASN A 120 16.80 38.26 21.88
C ASN A 120 15.46 38.67 21.23
N GLU A 121 15.24 39.96 20.96
CA GLU A 121 14.00 40.44 20.34
C GLU A 121 13.92 40.16 18.82
N ASP A 122 15.00 40.39 18.07
CA ASP A 122 15.04 40.15 16.61
C ASP A 122 15.11 38.64 16.27
N GLY A 123 15.71 37.83 17.15
CA GLY A 123 15.77 36.38 17.01
C GLY A 123 14.41 35.71 17.23
N GLU A 124 13.67 36.18 18.24
CA GLU A 124 12.29 35.75 18.49
C GLU A 124 11.35 36.19 17.36
N LEU A 125 11.48 37.42 16.85
CA LEU A 125 10.68 37.92 15.74
C LEU A 125 10.94 37.13 14.44
N ALA A 126 12.20 36.81 14.14
CA ALA A 126 12.55 35.97 12.99
C ALA A 126 11.98 34.55 13.12
N SER A 127 12.07 33.95 14.31
CA SER A 127 11.49 32.63 14.61
C SER A 127 9.96 32.64 14.48
N ALA A 128 9.28 33.67 14.98
CA ALA A 128 7.84 33.84 14.86
C ALA A 128 7.42 34.02 13.39
N TYR A 129 8.13 34.83 12.62
CA TYR A 129 7.88 35.02 11.19
C TYR A 129 8.08 33.71 10.39
N GLN A 130 9.13 32.95 10.69
CA GLN A 130 9.37 31.65 10.06
C GLN A 130 8.26 30.65 10.39
N THR A 131 7.82 30.62 11.65
CA THR A 131 6.70 29.79 12.11
C THR A 131 5.40 30.18 11.41
N GLN A 132 5.11 31.48 11.30
CA GLN A 132 3.94 31.98 10.58
C GLN A 132 3.97 31.62 9.09
N LYS A 133 5.14 31.71 8.44
CA LYS A 133 5.32 31.29 7.04
C LYS A 133 5.05 29.79 6.86
N GLN A 134 5.49 28.98 7.82
CA GLN A 134 5.25 27.53 7.79
C GLN A 134 3.79 27.18 8.01
N ILE A 135 3.11 27.85 8.95
CA ILE A 135 1.65 27.70 9.17
C ILE A 135 0.88 28.13 7.92
N ASN A 136 1.20 29.28 7.32
CA ASN A 136 0.55 29.73 6.09
C ASN A 136 0.74 28.72 4.95
N ARG A 137 1.95 28.14 4.81
CA ARG A 137 2.21 27.10 3.83
C ARG A 137 1.35 25.85 4.10
N GLN A 138 1.27 25.40 5.35
CA GLN A 138 0.41 24.26 5.73
C GLN A 138 -1.07 24.54 5.43
N LEU A 139 -1.57 25.73 5.78
CA LEU A 139 -2.94 26.14 5.46
C LEU A 139 -3.19 26.17 3.95
N THR A 140 -2.23 26.64 3.14
CA THR A 140 -2.36 26.58 1.69
C THR A 140 -2.36 25.15 1.15
N GLU A 141 -1.54 24.25 1.70
CA GLU A 141 -1.51 22.84 1.33
C GLU A 141 -2.81 22.12 1.72
N GLU A 142 -3.36 22.39 2.91
CA GLU A 142 -4.66 21.86 3.35
C GLU A 142 -5.81 22.41 2.50
N LEU A 143 -5.80 23.71 2.19
CA LEU A 143 -6.82 24.33 1.34
C LEU A 143 -6.79 23.75 -0.07
N VAL A 144 -5.60 23.56 -0.65
CA VAL A 144 -5.45 22.90 -1.95
C VAL A 144 -5.91 21.45 -1.87
N SER A 145 -5.57 20.71 -0.83
CA SER A 145 -5.98 19.31 -0.64
C SER A 145 -7.49 19.15 -0.46
N SER A 146 -8.13 20.06 0.28
CA SER A 146 -9.59 20.10 0.43
C SER A 146 -10.26 20.44 -0.90
N LYS A 147 -9.70 21.40 -1.64
CA LYS A 147 -10.23 21.80 -2.94
C LYS A 147 -10.15 20.66 -3.96
N THR A 148 -9.00 19.99 -4.07
CA THR A 148 -8.83 18.85 -4.99
C THR A 148 -9.75 17.69 -4.63
N ARG A 149 -9.96 17.40 -3.34
CA ARG A 149 -10.92 16.39 -2.90
C ARG A 149 -12.36 16.75 -3.26
N SER A 150 -12.75 18.02 -3.12
CA SER A 150 -14.06 18.51 -3.55
C SER A 150 -14.22 18.39 -5.07
N ASP A 151 -13.21 18.82 -5.84
CA ASP A 151 -13.23 18.75 -7.30
C ASP A 151 -13.33 17.29 -7.79
N GLN A 152 -12.67 16.35 -7.11
CA GLN A 152 -12.79 14.91 -7.38
C GLN A 152 -14.20 14.39 -7.11
N SER A 153 -14.78 14.69 -5.94
CA SER A 153 -16.16 14.31 -5.61
C SER A 153 -17.17 14.91 -6.59
N ASP A 154 -16.99 16.17 -7.00
CA ASP A 154 -17.83 16.82 -7.99
C ASP A 154 -17.70 16.16 -9.36
N SER A 155 -16.49 15.76 -9.77
CA SER A 155 -16.25 15.03 -11.00
C SER A 155 -16.96 13.66 -10.98
N GLU A 156 -16.87 12.92 -9.87
CA GLU A 156 -17.54 11.63 -9.70
C GLU A 156 -19.06 11.77 -9.76
N LEU A 157 -19.63 12.75 -9.06
CA LEU A 157 -21.07 13.04 -9.11
C LEU A 157 -21.52 13.44 -10.51
N ARG A 158 -20.73 14.24 -11.24
CA ARG A 158 -21.02 14.58 -12.64
C ARG A 158 -21.03 13.35 -13.54
N LEU A 159 -20.08 12.43 -13.37
CA LEU A 159 -20.04 11.17 -14.13
C LEU A 159 -21.25 10.30 -13.81
N GLU A 160 -21.67 10.24 -12.55
CA GLU A 160 -22.85 9.50 -12.11
C GLU A 160 -24.14 10.09 -12.68
N VAL A 161 -24.29 11.42 -12.68
CA VAL A 161 -25.42 12.10 -13.33
C VAL A 161 -25.47 11.79 -14.82
N GLU A 162 -24.33 11.81 -15.52
CA GLU A 162 -24.27 11.45 -16.94
C GLU A 162 -24.57 9.97 -17.19
N ARG A 163 -24.17 9.07 -16.29
CA ARG A 163 -24.56 7.65 -16.34
C ARG A 163 -26.07 7.49 -16.22
N LEU A 164 -26.66 8.10 -15.18
CA LEU A 164 -28.11 8.05 -14.95
C LEU A 164 -28.90 8.68 -16.10
N ARG A 165 -28.41 9.76 -16.72
CA ARG A 165 -29.02 10.32 -17.93
C ARG A 165 -29.04 9.33 -19.08
N ARG A 166 -27.92 8.66 -19.36
CA ARG A 166 -27.87 7.63 -20.43
C ARG A 166 -28.80 6.45 -20.14
N ASP A 167 -28.88 6.02 -18.89
CA ASP A 167 -29.78 4.93 -18.50
C ASP A 167 -31.25 5.34 -18.63
N ASN A 168 -31.59 6.58 -18.23
CA ASN A 168 -32.93 7.12 -18.39
C ASN A 168 -33.30 7.25 -19.88
N GLU A 169 -32.41 7.78 -20.72
CA GLU A 169 -32.60 7.81 -22.18
C GLU A 169 -32.78 6.41 -22.77
N ARG A 170 -32.00 5.42 -22.33
CA ARG A 170 -32.13 4.03 -22.77
C ARG A 170 -33.48 3.44 -22.36
N GLN A 171 -33.93 3.68 -21.14
CA GLN A 171 -35.25 3.26 -20.67
C GLN A 171 -36.37 3.96 -21.44
N GLN A 172 -36.27 5.27 -21.69
CA GLN A 172 -37.23 6.01 -22.52
C GLN A 172 -37.30 5.44 -23.94
N LYS A 173 -36.15 5.11 -24.54
CA LYS A 173 -36.10 4.46 -25.87
C LYS A 173 -36.76 3.08 -25.87
N LEU A 174 -36.53 2.26 -24.84
CA LEU A 174 -37.18 0.96 -24.69
C LEU A 174 -38.69 1.09 -24.49
N ILE A 175 -39.14 2.01 -23.63
CA ILE A 175 -40.57 2.28 -23.39
C ILE A 175 -41.23 2.77 -24.67
N THR A 176 -40.61 3.73 -25.38
CA THR A 176 -41.11 4.22 -26.67
C THR A 176 -41.19 3.08 -27.69
N SER A 177 -40.16 2.25 -27.79
CA SER A 177 -40.17 1.07 -28.65
C SER A 177 -41.25 0.06 -28.26
N ALA A 178 -41.53 -0.12 -26.97
CA ALA A 178 -42.54 -1.04 -26.46
C ALA A 178 -43.97 -0.50 -26.63
N LEU A 179 -44.18 0.82 -26.52
CA LEU A 179 -45.45 1.48 -26.82
C LEU A 179 -45.73 1.57 -28.33
N VAL A 180 -44.69 1.57 -29.16
CA VAL A 180 -44.80 1.54 -30.62
C VAL A 180 -45.04 0.10 -31.14
N LEU A 181 -44.87 -0.93 -30.31
CA LEU A 181 -45.40 -2.27 -30.62
C LEU A 181 -46.94 -2.20 -30.50
N PRO A 182 -47.68 -2.55 -31.56
CA PRO A 182 -49.12 -2.39 -31.57
C PRO A 182 -49.74 -3.35 -30.54
N SER A 183 -50.53 -2.79 -29.62
CA SER A 183 -51.54 -3.55 -28.88
C SER A 183 -52.46 -4.20 -29.90
N GLN A 184 -52.32 -5.52 -30.01
CA GLN A 184 -53.16 -6.37 -30.83
C GLN A 184 -54.51 -6.49 -30.12
N ASP A 185 -55.52 -5.76 -30.58
CA ASP A 185 -56.92 -6.12 -30.32
C ASP A 185 -57.65 -6.36 -31.64
N SER A 186 -58.27 -7.53 -31.67
CA SER A 186 -59.29 -8.08 -32.56
C SER A 186 -59.84 -7.17 -33.67
N ASP A 187 -59.14 -7.08 -34.80
CA ASP A 187 -59.71 -7.21 -36.15
C ASP A 187 -58.62 -7.00 -37.21
N GLY A 188 -58.01 -8.11 -37.64
CA GLY A 188 -57.68 -8.39 -39.05
C GLY A 188 -56.74 -7.52 -39.90
N GLU A 189 -56.28 -6.33 -39.49
CA GLU A 189 -55.38 -5.50 -40.32
C GLU A 189 -54.36 -4.70 -39.48
N PRO A 190 -53.05 -4.91 -39.63
CA PRO A 190 -52.04 -4.11 -38.95
C PRO A 190 -51.91 -2.75 -39.64
N LYS A 191 -52.75 -1.79 -39.26
CA LYS A 191 -52.60 -0.41 -39.72
C LYS A 191 -51.50 0.27 -38.92
N LEU A 192 -50.25 0.08 -39.36
CA LEU A 192 -49.12 0.92 -38.98
C LEU A 192 -49.53 2.39 -39.18
N LEU A 193 -49.42 3.21 -38.14
CA LEU A 193 -49.55 4.66 -38.26
C LEU A 193 -48.55 5.14 -39.33
N PRO A 194 -48.99 5.85 -40.39
CA PRO A 194 -48.09 6.37 -41.42
C PRO A 194 -47.16 7.38 -40.74
N GLY A 195 -45.93 6.98 -40.47
CA GLY A 195 -44.95 7.77 -39.71
C GLY A 195 -44.26 7.00 -38.58
N ALA A 196 -44.89 5.98 -37.98
CA ALA A 196 -44.23 5.18 -36.94
C ALA A 196 -43.09 4.33 -37.50
N SER A 197 -43.30 3.71 -38.67
CA SER A 197 -42.26 2.98 -39.38
C SER A 197 -41.13 3.88 -39.87
N GLU A 198 -41.45 5.11 -40.28
CA GLU A 198 -40.46 6.08 -40.78
C GLU A 198 -39.62 6.68 -39.64
N MET A 199 -40.25 6.96 -38.49
CA MET A 199 -39.57 7.42 -37.27
C MET A 199 -38.68 6.32 -36.67
N LEU A 200 -39.11 5.05 -36.69
CA LEU A 200 -38.26 3.92 -36.32
C LEU A 200 -37.06 3.78 -37.25
N LEU A 201 -37.27 3.92 -38.57
CA LEU A 201 -36.19 3.86 -39.54
C LEU A 201 -35.19 5.02 -39.33
N GLN A 202 -35.69 6.24 -39.11
CA GLN A 202 -34.85 7.40 -38.81
C GLN A 202 -34.09 7.25 -37.49
N SER A 203 -34.74 6.71 -36.45
CA SER A 203 -34.10 6.44 -35.15
C SER A 203 -33.00 5.39 -35.29
N GLU A 204 -33.23 4.34 -36.08
CA GLU A 204 -32.25 3.29 -36.34
C GLU A 204 -31.08 3.81 -37.19
N ILE A 205 -31.34 4.66 -38.18
CA ILE A 205 -30.31 5.35 -38.96
C ILE A 205 -29.45 6.23 -38.04
N MET A 206 -30.05 7.04 -37.15
CA MET A 206 -29.29 7.85 -36.19
C MET A 206 -28.48 7.00 -35.21
N ARG A 207 -29.02 5.86 -34.77
CA ARG A 207 -28.31 4.90 -33.92
C ARG A 207 -27.09 4.34 -34.63
N LEU A 208 -27.25 3.87 -35.87
CA LEU A 208 -26.16 3.34 -36.69
C LEU A 208 -25.11 4.40 -37.05
N ILE A 209 -25.51 5.65 -37.26
CA ILE A 209 -24.58 6.77 -37.47
C ILE A 209 -23.76 7.01 -36.20
N SER A 210 -24.39 7.04 -35.02
CA SER A 210 -23.68 7.24 -33.75
C SER A 210 -22.73 6.09 -33.43
N GLU A 211 -23.12 4.85 -33.75
CA GLU A 211 -22.31 3.64 -33.56
C GLU A 211 -21.10 3.65 -34.50
N ASN A 212 -21.30 3.98 -35.78
CA ASN A 212 -20.19 4.14 -36.73
C ASN A 212 -19.22 5.25 -36.33
N LEU A 213 -19.73 6.40 -35.87
CA LEU A 213 -18.88 7.49 -35.40
C LEU A 213 -18.05 7.06 -34.18
N ASN A 214 -18.67 6.38 -33.21
CA ASN A 214 -17.96 5.89 -32.03
C ASN A 214 -16.89 4.84 -32.41
N LEU A 215 -17.22 3.89 -33.29
CA LEU A 215 -16.26 2.93 -33.82
C LEU A 215 -15.10 3.62 -34.54
N GLN A 216 -15.39 4.67 -35.32
CA GLN A 216 -14.35 5.45 -36.00
C GLN A 216 -13.42 6.16 -35.01
N THR A 217 -13.97 6.78 -33.96
CA THR A 217 -13.14 7.37 -32.89
C THR A 217 -12.32 6.33 -32.13
N GLN A 218 -12.85 5.11 -31.94
CA GLN A 218 -12.10 4.02 -31.34
C GLN A 218 -10.95 3.54 -32.24
N VAL A 219 -11.18 3.46 -33.55
CA VAL A 219 -10.14 3.17 -34.54
C VAL A 219 -9.05 4.25 -34.53
N ASP A 220 -9.42 5.52 -34.47
CA ASP A 220 -8.48 6.64 -34.43
C ASP A 220 -7.62 6.61 -33.15
N THR A 221 -8.24 6.38 -32.00
CA THR A 221 -7.52 6.27 -30.71
C THR A 221 -6.58 5.07 -30.68
N LEU A 222 -6.98 3.90 -31.18
CA LEU A 222 -6.11 2.74 -31.31
C LEU A 222 -4.95 3.00 -32.29
N THR A 223 -5.21 3.73 -33.38
CA THR A 223 -4.18 4.13 -34.36
C THR A 223 -3.16 5.08 -33.73
N GLU A 224 -3.60 6.03 -32.92
CA GLU A 224 -2.76 6.94 -32.13
C GLU A 224 -1.87 6.14 -31.15
N GLN A 225 -2.46 5.18 -30.43
CA GLN A 225 -1.73 4.30 -29.51
C GLN A 225 -0.69 3.44 -30.24
N LEU A 226 -1.02 2.87 -31.39
CA LEU A 226 -0.06 2.12 -32.22
C LEU A 226 1.11 3.01 -32.68
N LYS A 227 0.83 4.26 -33.09
CA LYS A 227 1.89 5.23 -33.44
C LYS A 227 2.80 5.50 -32.23
N ARG A 228 2.26 5.62 -31.02
CA ARG A 228 3.04 5.80 -29.78
C ARG A 228 3.90 4.59 -29.47
N TYR A 229 3.33 3.38 -29.50
CA TYR A 229 4.10 2.15 -29.27
C TYR A 229 5.20 1.95 -30.32
N LYS A 230 4.93 2.24 -31.61
CA LYS A 230 5.93 2.20 -32.68
C LYS A 230 7.07 3.19 -32.44
N LYS A 231 6.76 4.42 -31.99
CA LYS A 231 7.79 5.41 -31.60
C LYS A 231 8.61 4.94 -30.39
N SER A 232 7.96 4.39 -29.36
CA SER A 232 8.65 3.85 -28.18
C SER A 232 9.57 2.69 -28.55
N LEU A 233 9.11 1.74 -29.38
CA LEU A 233 9.93 0.64 -29.92
C LEU A 233 11.13 1.16 -30.72
N LYS A 234 10.94 2.16 -31.58
CA LYS A 234 12.04 2.79 -32.32
C LYS A 234 13.06 3.44 -31.38
N ASN A 235 12.61 4.07 -30.30
CA ASN A 235 13.50 4.66 -29.30
C ASN A 235 14.26 3.60 -28.51
N TYR A 236 13.62 2.50 -28.12
CA TYR A 236 14.30 1.37 -27.45
C TYR A 236 15.30 0.68 -28.37
N SER A 237 14.95 0.47 -29.65
CA SER A 237 15.87 -0.04 -30.67
C SER A 237 17.08 0.88 -30.88
N ARG A 238 16.87 2.21 -30.87
CA ARG A 238 17.97 3.18 -30.94
C ARG A 238 18.86 3.16 -29.70
N LYS A 239 18.26 3.09 -28.50
CA LYS A 239 19.00 2.94 -27.23
C LYS A 239 19.81 1.65 -27.18
N LEU A 240 19.27 0.54 -27.71
CA LEU A 240 20.01 -0.70 -27.86
C LEU A 240 21.19 -0.53 -28.83
N LYS A 241 20.96 0.09 -29.99
CA LYS A 241 22.03 0.40 -30.97
C LYS A 241 23.15 1.26 -30.35
N ASP A 242 22.79 2.29 -29.58
CA ASP A 242 23.73 3.19 -28.91
C ASP A 242 24.48 2.49 -27.74
N ALA A 243 23.85 1.53 -27.06
CA ALA A 243 24.43 0.82 -25.92
C ALA A 243 25.35 -0.35 -26.31
N THR A 244 25.09 -1.04 -27.43
CA THR A 244 25.87 -2.22 -27.82
C THR A 244 26.91 -1.95 -28.90
N GLY A 245 26.90 -0.81 -29.61
CA GLY A 245 27.96 -0.41 -30.56
C GLY A 245 28.24 -1.38 -31.72
N VAL A 246 27.47 -2.47 -31.83
CA VAL A 246 27.60 -3.51 -32.85
C VAL A 246 26.49 -3.30 -33.87
N GLU A 247 26.86 -3.23 -35.15
CA GLU A 247 25.94 -3.23 -36.28
C GLU A 247 25.20 -4.57 -36.36
N GLY A 248 24.12 -4.69 -35.59
CA GLY A 248 23.17 -5.78 -35.68
C GLY A 248 22.20 -5.55 -36.84
N GLY A 249 22.63 -5.93 -38.04
CA GLY A 249 21.82 -6.39 -39.17
C GLY A 249 20.64 -5.53 -39.61
N GLU A 250 20.77 -4.91 -40.79
CA GLU A 250 19.63 -4.72 -41.70
C GLU A 250 18.79 -6.01 -41.71
N LEU A 251 17.47 -5.87 -41.53
CA LEU A 251 16.49 -6.58 -42.35
C LEU A 251 15.08 -6.07 -42.06
N LEU A 252 14.45 -5.63 -43.14
CA LEU A 252 13.02 -5.61 -43.45
C LEU A 252 12.25 -4.33 -43.11
N ASP A 253 12.62 -3.27 -43.84
CA ASP A 253 11.64 -2.51 -44.61
C ASP A 253 10.99 -3.43 -45.67
N PRO A 254 9.65 -3.39 -45.83
CA PRO A 254 9.17 -3.22 -47.18
C PRO A 254 7.99 -2.25 -47.21
N SER A 255 8.26 -1.02 -47.59
CA SER A 255 7.37 -0.28 -48.47
C SER A 255 8.03 -0.29 -49.85
N THR A 256 7.37 -0.86 -50.87
CA THR A 256 7.23 -0.34 -52.25
C THR A 256 6.79 -1.47 -53.19
N GLU A 257 5.55 -1.34 -53.66
CA GLU A 257 5.00 -1.70 -54.99
C GLU A 257 4.82 -3.16 -55.45
N GLY A 258 3.60 -3.42 -55.97
CA GLY A 258 3.46 -3.94 -57.33
C GLY A 258 3.06 -5.40 -57.54
N SER A 259 1.75 -5.62 -57.65
CA SER A 259 1.12 -6.42 -58.74
C SER A 259 1.24 -7.96 -58.76
N ALA A 260 0.08 -8.56 -59.05
CA ALA A 260 -0.18 -9.86 -59.70
C ALA A 260 -0.30 -11.14 -58.85
N ASP A 261 -1.56 -11.54 -58.67
CA ASP A 261 -2.16 -12.86 -58.94
C ASP A 261 -1.41 -14.16 -58.55
N THR A 262 -2.05 -14.95 -57.67
CA THR A 262 -2.61 -16.29 -57.97
C THR A 262 -2.59 -17.23 -56.74
N SER A 263 -3.74 -17.90 -56.52
CA SER A 263 -3.95 -19.18 -55.82
C SER A 263 -3.84 -19.27 -54.28
N SER A 264 -5.01 -19.37 -53.67
CA SER A 264 -5.42 -20.37 -52.65
C SER A 264 -4.32 -21.12 -51.88
N THR A 265 -4.21 -20.88 -50.56
CA THR A 265 -4.27 -21.93 -49.52
C THR A 265 -4.51 -21.29 -48.15
N THR A 266 -5.52 -21.83 -47.47
CA THR A 266 -5.98 -21.59 -46.11
C THR A 266 -4.82 -21.50 -45.09
N THR A 267 -4.63 -20.34 -44.44
CA THR A 267 -3.81 -20.24 -43.22
C THR A 267 -4.54 -19.39 -42.18
N LEU A 268 -5.09 -20.08 -41.19
CA LEU A 268 -5.75 -19.49 -40.02
C LEU A 268 -4.72 -18.69 -39.19
N PRO A 269 -5.06 -17.51 -38.63
CA PRO A 269 -4.14 -16.78 -37.76
C PRO A 269 -3.98 -17.48 -36.42
N ALA A 270 -2.75 -17.86 -36.07
CA ALA A 270 -2.39 -18.38 -34.75
C ALA A 270 -2.53 -17.27 -33.69
N ILE A 271 -3.58 -17.37 -32.88
CA ILE A 271 -3.84 -16.49 -31.72
C ILE A 271 -2.76 -16.75 -30.65
N ARG A 272 -1.80 -15.85 -30.51
CA ARG A 272 -0.90 -15.79 -29.35
C ARG A 272 -1.68 -15.26 -28.15
N LYS A 273 -2.14 -16.17 -27.27
CA LYS A 273 -2.91 -15.82 -26.05
C LYS A 273 -2.02 -15.06 -25.07
N LYS A 274 -2.43 -13.83 -24.76
CA LYS A 274 -1.94 -12.98 -23.66
C LYS A 274 -2.08 -13.72 -22.33
N GLU A 275 -1.06 -13.65 -21.47
CA GLU A 275 -1.09 -14.22 -20.11
C GLU A 275 -2.35 -13.73 -19.38
N ARG A 276 -3.15 -14.68 -18.87
CA ARG A 276 -4.37 -14.39 -18.11
C ARG A 276 -3.98 -14.20 -16.65
N ASP A 277 -4.38 -13.09 -16.04
CA ASP A 277 -4.39 -12.97 -14.59
C ASP A 277 -5.47 -13.92 -14.04
N TYR A 278 -5.03 -14.98 -13.38
CA TYR A 278 -5.92 -15.97 -12.79
C TYR A 278 -6.33 -15.51 -11.38
N MET A 279 -7.62 -15.25 -11.19
CA MET A 279 -8.18 -14.81 -9.89
C MET A 279 -8.25 -15.93 -8.83
N GLY A 280 -7.69 -17.11 -9.10
CA GLY A 280 -7.75 -18.26 -8.19
C GLY A 280 -9.17 -18.79 -7.97
N MET A 281 -10.00 -18.74 -9.03
CA MET A 281 -11.35 -19.28 -9.06
C MET A 281 -11.43 -20.38 -10.11
N MET A 282 -12.08 -21.49 -9.77
CA MET A 282 -12.29 -22.59 -10.71
C MET A 282 -13.77 -22.76 -11.03
N GLU A 283 -14.11 -22.52 -12.28
CA GLU A 283 -15.44 -22.80 -12.83
C GLU A 283 -15.60 -24.30 -13.09
N TYR A 284 -16.79 -24.82 -12.75
CA TYR A 284 -17.19 -26.19 -13.06
C TYR A 284 -18.68 -26.25 -13.38
N ASP A 285 -19.11 -27.21 -14.20
CA ASP A 285 -20.54 -27.47 -14.43
C ASP A 285 -21.11 -28.37 -13.31
N LYS A 286 -22.34 -28.10 -12.87
CA LYS A 286 -23.06 -28.87 -11.85
C LYS A 286 -23.18 -30.35 -12.22
N ARG A 287 -23.20 -30.66 -13.53
CA ARG A 287 -23.23 -32.05 -14.05
C ARG A 287 -21.94 -32.83 -13.74
N GLU A 288 -20.82 -32.12 -13.60
CA GLU A 288 -19.49 -32.70 -13.41
C GLU A 288 -19.07 -32.77 -11.94
N GLU A 289 -19.93 -32.29 -11.03
CA GLU A 289 -19.67 -32.28 -9.58
C GLU A 289 -19.29 -33.67 -9.06
N GLY A 290 -20.01 -34.71 -9.48
CA GLY A 290 -19.69 -36.09 -9.12
C GLY A 290 -18.34 -36.57 -9.64
N ASN A 291 -17.90 -36.09 -10.82
CA ASN A 291 -16.59 -36.43 -11.39
C ASN A 291 -15.46 -35.73 -10.64
N ILE A 292 -15.67 -34.49 -10.21
CA ILE A 292 -14.72 -33.73 -9.39
C ILE A 292 -14.50 -34.44 -8.06
N ILE A 293 -15.58 -34.79 -7.36
CA ILE A 293 -15.49 -35.53 -6.09
C ILE A 293 -14.85 -36.91 -6.30
N LYS A 294 -15.13 -37.57 -7.43
CA LYS A 294 -14.49 -38.84 -7.78
C LYS A 294 -12.99 -38.70 -7.98
N ALA A 295 -12.54 -37.76 -8.80
CA ALA A 295 -11.12 -37.55 -9.07
C ALA A 295 -10.35 -37.08 -7.82
N LEU A 296 -10.96 -36.19 -7.03
CA LEU A 296 -10.28 -35.49 -5.95
C LEU A 296 -10.30 -36.24 -4.61
N ILE A 297 -11.35 -37.03 -4.35
CA ILE A 297 -11.55 -37.71 -3.07
C ILE A 297 -11.52 -39.24 -3.21
N TYR A 298 -12.24 -39.81 -4.17
CA TYR A 298 -12.31 -41.28 -4.30
C TYR A 298 -11.06 -41.90 -4.93
N ASP A 299 -10.65 -41.37 -6.08
CA ASP A 299 -9.61 -41.95 -6.93
C ASP A 299 -8.21 -41.34 -6.66
N LEU A 300 -8.12 -40.38 -5.73
CA LEU A 300 -6.85 -39.80 -5.34
C LEU A 300 -6.00 -40.83 -4.59
N LYS A 301 -4.95 -41.31 -5.26
CA LYS A 301 -3.99 -42.24 -4.67
C LYS A 301 -3.09 -41.50 -3.66
N PRO A 302 -2.89 -42.02 -2.44
CA PRO A 302 -2.07 -41.36 -1.43
C PRO A 302 -0.62 -41.15 -1.89
N ARG A 303 -0.06 -42.08 -2.68
CA ARG A 303 1.29 -41.93 -3.27
C ARG A 303 1.44 -40.71 -4.19
N VAL A 304 0.38 -40.33 -4.91
CA VAL A 304 0.38 -39.14 -5.78
C VAL A 304 0.14 -37.88 -4.93
N ALA A 305 -0.68 -37.97 -3.89
CA ALA A 305 -0.91 -36.86 -2.97
C ALA A 305 0.36 -36.41 -2.24
N VAL A 306 1.30 -37.32 -1.95
CA VAL A 306 2.62 -36.96 -1.35
C VAL A 306 3.49 -36.16 -2.32
N THR A 307 3.36 -36.36 -3.63
CA THR A 307 4.11 -35.58 -4.64
C THR A 307 3.51 -34.20 -4.91
N LEU A 308 2.27 -33.97 -4.46
CA LEU A 308 1.56 -32.71 -4.61
C LEU A 308 1.72 -31.87 -3.34
N LEU A 309 1.44 -30.57 -3.45
CA LEU A 309 1.45 -29.67 -2.29
C LEU A 309 0.49 -30.23 -1.21
N PRO A 310 0.90 -30.34 0.06
CA PRO A 310 0.01 -30.80 1.12
C PRO A 310 -1.22 -29.90 1.18
N GLY A 311 -2.40 -30.52 1.17
CA GLY A 311 -3.68 -29.80 1.14
C GLY A 311 -4.13 -29.32 -0.25
N LEU A 312 -3.43 -29.66 -1.34
CA LEU A 312 -3.87 -29.31 -2.70
C LEU A 312 -5.33 -29.71 -3.00
N PRO A 313 -5.81 -30.92 -2.62
CA PRO A 313 -7.21 -31.26 -2.81
C PRO A 313 -8.17 -30.33 -2.08
N ALA A 314 -7.80 -29.86 -0.88
CA ALA A 314 -8.58 -28.89 -0.13
C ALA A 314 -8.56 -27.51 -0.79
N TYR A 315 -7.42 -27.06 -1.34
CA TYR A 315 -7.32 -25.81 -2.08
C TYR A 315 -8.16 -25.83 -3.35
N ILE A 316 -8.14 -26.92 -4.10
CA ILE A 316 -8.96 -27.11 -5.31
C ILE A 316 -10.45 -27.02 -4.96
N LEU A 317 -10.90 -27.69 -3.89
CA LEU A 317 -12.28 -27.57 -3.39
C LEU A 317 -12.61 -26.12 -3.00
N PHE A 318 -11.71 -25.43 -2.32
CA PHE A 318 -11.91 -24.05 -1.91
C PHE A 318 -12.02 -23.10 -3.12
N MET A 319 -11.23 -23.29 -4.18
CA MET A 319 -11.37 -22.52 -5.41
C MET A 319 -12.71 -22.75 -6.12
N CYS A 320 -13.24 -23.97 -6.08
CA CYS A 320 -14.59 -24.27 -6.57
C CYS A 320 -15.68 -23.59 -5.72
N ILE A 321 -15.54 -23.61 -4.39
CA ILE A 321 -16.49 -22.97 -3.46
C ILE A 321 -16.50 -21.46 -3.67
N ARG A 322 -15.32 -20.84 -3.77
CA ARG A 322 -15.18 -19.40 -4.01
C ARG A 322 -15.82 -18.97 -5.32
N HIS A 323 -15.71 -19.79 -6.37
CA HIS A 323 -16.41 -19.53 -7.63
C HIS A 323 -17.93 -19.60 -7.48
N THR A 324 -18.45 -20.59 -6.75
CA THR A 324 -19.89 -20.71 -6.50
C THR A 324 -20.47 -19.59 -5.63
N ASP A 325 -19.67 -19.08 -4.69
CA ASP A 325 -19.97 -17.91 -3.86
C ASP A 325 -19.98 -16.63 -4.71
N HIS A 326 -19.00 -16.46 -5.61
CA HIS A 326 -18.94 -15.33 -6.55
C HIS A 326 -20.16 -15.27 -7.49
N ILE A 327 -20.70 -16.40 -7.92
CA ILE A 327 -21.94 -16.48 -8.73
C ILE A 327 -23.21 -16.39 -7.84
N ASN A 328 -23.05 -16.42 -6.52
CA ASN A 328 -24.13 -16.37 -5.54
C ASN A 328 -25.18 -17.48 -5.75
N ASN A 329 -24.72 -18.72 -6.03
CA ASN A 329 -25.58 -19.88 -6.27
C ASN A 329 -25.59 -20.83 -5.07
N ASP A 330 -26.50 -20.57 -4.14
CA ASP A 330 -26.63 -21.29 -2.86
C ASP A 330 -26.90 -22.80 -3.02
N ASP A 331 -27.63 -23.20 -4.07
CA ASP A 331 -27.92 -24.61 -4.33
C ASP A 331 -26.65 -25.35 -4.77
N LYS A 332 -25.79 -24.70 -5.54
CA LYS A 332 -24.53 -25.27 -6.03
C LYS A 332 -23.49 -25.37 -4.91
N VAL A 333 -23.42 -24.36 -4.02
CA VAL A 333 -22.58 -24.40 -2.81
C VAL A 333 -23.03 -25.55 -1.89
N ARG A 334 -24.33 -25.63 -1.57
CA ARG A 334 -24.87 -26.67 -0.69
C ARG A 334 -24.70 -28.07 -1.26
N SER A 335 -24.90 -28.24 -2.57
CA SER A 335 -24.65 -29.53 -3.23
C SER A 335 -23.19 -29.94 -3.09
N LEU A 336 -22.25 -29.05 -3.44
CA LEU A 336 -20.82 -29.36 -3.46
C LEU A 336 -20.30 -29.73 -2.07
N LEU A 337 -20.70 -29.00 -1.03
CA LEU A 337 -20.33 -29.30 0.35
C LEU A 337 -20.88 -30.64 0.83
N ASN A 338 -22.15 -30.94 0.55
CA ASN A 338 -22.77 -32.21 0.93
C ASN A 338 -22.14 -33.41 0.22
N GLN A 339 -21.83 -33.27 -1.07
CA GLN A 339 -21.15 -34.31 -1.85
C GLN A 339 -19.71 -34.52 -1.39
N THR A 340 -18.97 -33.44 -1.08
CA THR A 340 -17.62 -33.48 -0.51
C THR A 340 -17.62 -34.19 0.85
N MET A 341 -18.51 -33.80 1.75
CA MET A 341 -18.66 -34.41 3.07
C MET A 341 -19.00 -35.89 2.99
N THR A 342 -19.92 -36.26 2.10
CA THR A 342 -20.28 -37.67 1.86
C THR A 342 -19.11 -38.44 1.23
N GLY A 343 -18.36 -37.79 0.33
CA GLY A 343 -17.12 -38.27 -0.26
C GLY A 343 -16.10 -38.69 0.79
N ILE A 344 -15.76 -37.75 1.66
CA ILE A 344 -14.80 -37.94 2.75
C ILE A 344 -15.26 -39.06 3.70
N LYS A 345 -16.52 -39.03 4.15
CA LYS A 345 -17.08 -40.08 5.02
C LYS A 345 -16.97 -41.46 4.39
N ARG A 346 -17.22 -41.59 3.09
CA ARG A 346 -17.16 -42.87 2.38
C ARG A 346 -15.72 -43.36 2.23
N VAL A 347 -14.76 -42.48 1.98
CA VAL A 347 -13.33 -42.83 1.89
C VAL A 347 -12.78 -43.23 3.25
N ILE A 348 -13.10 -42.49 4.31
CA ILE A 348 -12.70 -42.83 5.69
C ILE A 348 -13.24 -44.21 6.07
N LYS A 349 -14.54 -44.46 5.81
CA LYS A 349 -15.16 -45.76 6.11
C LYS A 349 -14.52 -46.91 5.32
N LYS A 350 -14.04 -46.67 4.10
CA LYS A 350 -13.45 -47.69 3.23
C LYS A 350 -11.96 -47.94 3.52
N ARG A 351 -11.22 -46.91 3.95
CA ARG A 351 -9.77 -46.99 4.22
C ARG A 351 -9.43 -47.08 5.71
N HIS A 352 -10.40 -47.29 6.59
CA HIS A 352 -10.13 -47.48 8.02
C HIS A 352 -9.19 -48.67 8.26
N GLU A 353 -9.29 -49.73 7.46
CA GLU A 353 -8.40 -50.91 7.53
C GLU A 353 -6.96 -50.62 7.02
N ASP A 354 -6.78 -49.66 6.10
CA ASP A 354 -5.46 -49.30 5.54
C ASP A 354 -4.68 -48.33 6.45
N LEU A 355 -5.37 -47.59 7.32
CA LEU A 355 -4.79 -46.61 8.25
C LEU A 355 -4.11 -47.26 9.46
N ASP A 356 -4.48 -48.49 9.81
CA ASP A 356 -3.85 -49.25 10.91
C ASP A 356 -2.62 -50.06 10.46
N SER A 357 -2.34 -50.11 9.14
CA SER A 357 -1.26 -50.91 8.56
C SER A 357 -0.14 -50.08 7.90
N THR A 358 -0.12 -48.75 8.10
CA THR A 358 0.98 -47.85 7.73
C THR A 358 1.23 -46.86 8.86
#